data_AF-A0A6B3CE78-F1
#
_entry.id   AF-A0A6B3CE78-F1
#
_cell.length_a   1.000
_cell.length_b   1.000
_cell.length_c   1.000
_cell.angle_alpha   90.00
_cell.angle_beta   90.00
_cell.angle_gamma   90.00
#
_symmetry.space_group_name_H-M   'P 1'
#
loop_
_entity.id
_entity.type
_entity.pdbx_description
1 polymer ?
#
loop_
_entity_poly.entity_id
_entity_poly.type
_entity_poly.pdbx_seq_one_letter_code
_entity_poly.pdbx_strand_id
1 'polypeptide(L)'
;RGLASLLIGLTIGLVGLDQMTGQQRLTFGSLQLADGVDVVIVAVGLFAIGEALWVAAHLRRGGGEPIPVGRPWLGRGDVRRTWKSWLRGPFIGFPFGAIP
;
A
#
# COMPACT_ATOMS: atom_id res chain seq x y z
N ARG A 1 4.33 -3.64 26.31
CA ARG A 1 5.05 -2.96 25.20
C ARG A 1 4.13 -2.19 24.23
N GLY A 2 2.80 -2.37 24.24
CA GLY A 2 1.88 -1.65 23.32
C GLY A 2 1.34 -0.29 23.79
N LEU A 3 1.70 0.17 25.00
CA LEU A 3 1.17 1.43 25.54
C LEU A 3 1.65 2.64 24.73
N ALA A 4 2.92 2.64 24.29
CA ALA A 4 3.49 3.71 23.48
C ALA A 4 2.80 3.80 22.12
N SER A 5 2.57 2.67 21.43
CA SER A 5 1.85 2.65 20.15
C SER A 5 0.38 3.08 20.30
N LEU A 6 -0.27 2.72 21.41
CA LEU A 6 -1.62 3.17 21.72
C LEU A 6 -1.67 4.70 21.89
N LEU A 7 -0.77 5.26 22.71
CA LEU A 7 -0.73 6.70 22.96
C LEU A 7 -0.47 7.49 21.68
N ILE A 8 0.44 7.00 20.82
CA ILE A 8 0.72 7.64 19.52
C ILE A 8 -0.52 7.58 18.62
N GLY A 9 -1.15 6.40 18.48
CA GLY A 9 -2.36 6.25 17.67
C GLY A 9 -3.52 7.12 18.16
N LEU A 10 -3.73 7.18 19.47
CA LEU A 10 -4.75 8.03 20.08
C LEU A 10 -4.49 9.51 19.81
N THR A 11 -3.23 9.95 19.94
CA THR A 11 -2.84 11.35 19.69
C THR A 11 -3.11 11.73 18.24
N ILE A 12 -2.79 10.85 17.29
CA ILE A 12 -3.06 11.08 15.86
C ILE A 12 -4.57 11.08 15.58
N GLY A 13 -5.34 10.16 16.20
CA GLY A 13 -6.79 10.08 16.02
C GLY A 13 -7.59 11.24 16.64
N LEU A 14 -6.99 11.99 17.57
CA LEU A 14 -7.60 13.19 18.16
C LEU A 14 -7.41 14.45 17.31
N VAL A 15 -6.61 14.38 16.23
CA VAL A 15 -6.44 15.49 15.29
C VAL A 15 -7.70 15.61 14.44
N GLY A 16 -8.34 16.78 14.48
CA GLY A 16 -9.54 17.04 13.68
C GLY A 16 -10.58 17.92 14.36
N LEU A 17 -11.70 18.10 13.68
CA LEU A 17 -12.89 18.71 14.24
C LEU A 17 -13.66 17.72 15.12
N ASP A 18 -14.01 18.18 16.31
CA ASP A 18 -14.95 17.47 17.18
C ASP A 18 -16.39 17.62 16.63
N GLN A 19 -17.01 16.51 16.23
CA GLN A 19 -18.35 16.53 15.59
C GLN A 19 -19.46 17.07 16.49
N MET A 20 -19.28 17.05 17.82
CA MET A 20 -20.30 17.53 18.75
C MET A 20 -20.17 19.03 19.03
N THR A 21 -18.93 19.54 19.10
CA THR A 21 -18.66 20.92 19.54
C THR A 21 -18.18 21.83 18.43
N GLY A 22 -17.80 21.29 17.27
CA GLY A 22 -17.20 22.04 16.15
C GLY A 22 -15.83 22.65 16.49
N GLN A 23 -15.25 22.30 17.64
CA GLN A 23 -13.95 22.79 18.07
C GLN A 23 -12.84 22.02 17.36
N GLN A 24 -11.81 22.73 16.92
CA GLN A 24 -10.63 22.13 16.33
C GLN A 24 -9.70 21.59 17.42
N ARG A 25 -9.33 20.32 17.33
CA ARG A 25 -8.39 19.66 18.24
C ARG A 25 -7.11 19.35 17.47
N LEU A 26 -5.98 19.81 18.00
CA LEU A 26 -4.63 19.51 17.48
C LEU A 26 -4.44 19.83 15.98
N THR A 27 -5.17 20.82 15.44
CA THR A 27 -5.04 21.27 14.04
C THR A 27 -3.94 22.33 13.87
N PHE A 28 -3.44 22.91 14.96
CA PHE A 28 -2.35 23.90 14.99
C PHE A 28 -2.53 25.08 14.00
N GLY A 29 -3.78 25.44 13.67
CA GLY A 29 -4.11 26.51 12.72
C GLY A 29 -4.11 26.10 11.24
N SER A 30 -3.89 24.82 10.93
CA SER A 30 -3.99 24.25 9.59
C SER A 30 -5.40 23.76 9.29
N LEU A 31 -6.03 24.30 8.24
CA LEU A 31 -7.36 23.87 7.81
C LEU A 31 -7.34 22.42 7.28
N GLN A 32 -6.21 21.97 6.71
CA GLN A 32 -6.08 20.60 6.22
C GLN A 32 -6.19 19.56 7.33
N LEU A 33 -5.87 19.92 8.57
CA LEU A 33 -6.01 19.03 9.72
C LEU A 33 -7.43 19.05 10.31
N ALA A 34 -8.31 19.95 9.86
CA ALA A 34 -9.68 20.03 10.36
C ALA A 34 -10.52 18.80 9.97
N ASP A 35 -10.27 18.25 8.78
CA ASP A 35 -10.85 16.97 8.32
C ASP A 35 -10.22 15.74 9.00
N GLY A 36 -9.22 15.97 9.87
CA GLY A 36 -8.48 14.94 10.58
C GLY A 36 -7.40 14.29 9.73
N VAL A 37 -6.83 13.21 10.26
CA VAL A 37 -5.78 12.44 9.59
C VAL A 37 -6.40 11.23 8.91
N ASP A 38 -6.22 11.11 7.60
CA ASP A 38 -6.70 9.96 6.83
C ASP A 38 -6.02 8.66 7.29
N VAL A 39 -6.84 7.73 7.77
CA VAL A 39 -6.41 6.41 8.24
C VAL A 39 -5.71 5.62 7.13
N VAL A 40 -6.14 5.77 5.87
CA VAL A 40 -5.52 5.13 4.71
C VAL A 40 -4.09 5.65 4.54
N ILE A 41 -3.90 6.97 4.61
CA ILE A 41 -2.57 7.58 4.48
C ILE A 41 -1.64 7.09 5.60
N VAL A 42 -2.12 7.03 6.84
CA VAL A 42 -1.34 6.53 7.98
C VAL A 42 -0.97 5.06 7.80
N ALA A 43 -1.93 4.22 7.37
CA ALA A 43 -1.70 2.80 7.15
C ALA A 43 -0.67 2.55 6.04
N VAL A 44 -0.80 3.23 4.89
CA VAL A 44 0.14 3.15 3.78
C VAL A 44 1.53 3.64 4.19
N GLY A 45 1.60 4.75 4.93
CA GLY A 45 2.88 5.30 5.42
C GLY A 45 3.59 4.37 6.39
N LEU A 46 2.85 3.80 7.35
CA LEU A 46 3.42 2.87 8.33
C LEU A 46 3.97 1.60 7.66
N PHE A 47 3.23 1.08 6.67
CA PHE A 47 3.69 -0.06 5.86
C PHE A 47 4.96 0.28 5.08
N ALA A 48 4.96 1.42 4.37
CA ALA A 48 6.11 1.85 3.56
C ALA A 48 7.37 2.07 4.40
N ILE A 49 7.24 2.68 5.59
CA ILE A 49 8.35 2.86 6.53
C ILE A 49 8.87 1.51 7.03
N GLY A 50 7.98 0.57 7.34
CA GLY A 50 8.35 -0.78 7.76
C GLY A 50 9.20 -1.50 6.70
N GLU A 51 8.75 -1.48 5.45
CA GLU A 51 9.49 -2.04 4.31
C GLU A 51 10.81 -1.31 4.07
N ALA A 52 10.83 0.04 4.11
CA ALA A 52 12.04 0.82 3.92
C ALA A 52 13.10 0.50 4.99
N LEU A 53 12.68 0.38 6.26
CA LEU A 53 13.56 -0.02 7.36
C LEU A 53 14.00 -1.48 7.23
N TRP A 54 13.11 -2.38 6.81
CA TRP A 54 13.44 -3.78 6.59
C TRP A 54 14.49 -3.92 5.50
N VAL A 55 14.30 -3.26 4.36
CA VAL A 55 15.27 -3.18 3.26
C VAL A 55 16.56 -2.58 3.78
N ALA A 56 16.53 -1.43 4.44
CA ALA A 56 17.75 -0.79 4.95
C ALA A 56 18.54 -1.68 5.92
N ALA A 57 17.86 -2.48 6.75
CA ALA A 57 18.48 -3.40 7.69
C ALA A 57 18.99 -4.71 7.03
N HIS A 58 18.28 -5.22 6.02
CA HIS A 58 18.57 -6.52 5.41
C HIS A 58 19.30 -6.44 4.07
N LEU A 59 19.56 -5.24 3.55
CA LEU A 59 20.36 -5.06 2.35
C LEU A 59 21.84 -5.35 2.65
N ARG A 60 22.16 -6.63 2.75
CA ARG A 60 23.52 -7.15 2.62
C ARG A 60 24.00 -6.74 1.23
N ARG A 61 24.96 -5.83 1.16
CA ARG A 61 25.71 -5.47 -0.06
C ARG A 61 26.48 -6.70 -0.58
N GLY A 62 25.78 -7.67 -1.15
CA GLY A 62 26.35 -8.62 -2.10
C GLY A 62 25.88 -8.17 -3.47
N GLY A 63 26.80 -7.74 -4.33
CA GLY A 63 26.47 -7.42 -5.72
C GLY A 63 25.73 -8.61 -6.31
N GLY A 64 24.46 -8.41 -6.66
CA GLY A 64 23.66 -9.46 -7.28
C GLY A 64 24.38 -9.93 -8.53
N GLU A 65 24.78 -11.20 -8.54
CA GLU A 65 25.31 -11.82 -9.74
C GLU A 65 24.22 -11.67 -10.82
N PRO A 66 24.52 -11.09 -11.99
CA PRO A 66 23.53 -10.92 -13.03
C PRO A 66 23.03 -12.30 -13.45
N ILE A 67 21.83 -12.66 -13.02
CA ILE A 67 21.17 -13.88 -13.48
C ILE A 67 20.93 -13.66 -14.97
N PRO A 68 21.51 -14.49 -15.86
CA PRO A 68 21.28 -14.35 -17.28
C PRO A 68 19.79 -14.58 -17.52
N VAL A 69 19.06 -13.49 -17.75
CA VAL A 69 17.69 -13.57 -18.23
C VAL A 69 17.76 -14.33 -19.55
N GLY A 70 17.08 -15.47 -19.61
CA GLY A 70 16.95 -16.25 -20.82
C GLY A 70 16.31 -15.42 -21.94
N ARG A 71 16.02 -16.07 -23.08
CA ARG A 71 15.42 -15.41 -24.23
C ARG A 71 14.18 -14.61 -23.80
N PRO A 72 14.06 -13.31 -24.13
CA PRO A 72 12.94 -12.47 -23.70
C PRO A 72 11.60 -12.83 -24.38
N TRP A 73 11.58 -13.86 -25.22
CA TRP A 73 10.43 -14.28 -26.00
C TRP A 73 9.92 -15.62 -25.48
N LEU A 74 8.61 -15.72 -25.27
CA LEU A 74 7.95 -17.00 -25.01
C LEU A 74 8.10 -17.91 -26.23
N GLY A 75 8.51 -19.16 -26.00
CA GLY A 75 8.45 -20.17 -27.04
C GLY A 75 7.00 -20.50 -27.42
N ARG A 76 6.80 -21.03 -28.63
CA ARG A 76 5.46 -21.50 -29.08
C ARG A 76 4.84 -22.51 -28.11
N GLY A 77 5.67 -23.30 -27.41
CA GLY A 77 5.23 -24.22 -26.36
C GLY A 77 4.70 -23.51 -25.11
N ASP A 78 5.36 -22.43 -24.68
CA ASP A 78 4.98 -21.66 -23.49
C ASP A 78 3.67 -20.89 -23.72
N VAL A 79 3.49 -20.38 -24.94
CA VAL A 79 2.23 -19.75 -25.37
C VAL A 79 1.09 -20.77 -25.35
N ARG A 80 1.30 -21.97 -25.91
CA ARG A 80 0.27 -23.02 -25.91
C ARG A 80 -0.09 -23.49 -24.50
N ARG A 81 0.88 -23.52 -23.58
CA ARG A 81 0.65 -23.90 -22.17
C ARG A 81 -0.15 -22.83 -21.42
N THR A 82 0.09 -21.55 -21.70
CA THR A 82 -0.44 -20.42 -20.92
C THR A 82 -1.75 -19.84 -21.48
N TRP A 83 -2.07 -20.10 -22.76
CA TRP A 83 -3.26 -19.57 -23.44
C TRP A 83 -4.57 -19.76 -22.65
N LYS A 84 -4.77 -20.93 -22.02
CA LYS A 84 -5.99 -21.22 -21.25
C LYS A 84 -6.16 -20.31 -20.03
N SER A 85 -5.08 -19.98 -19.31
CA SER A 85 -5.17 -19.06 -18.16
C SER A 85 -5.40 -17.63 -18.63
N TRP A 86 -4.78 -17.24 -19.74
CA TRP A 86 -4.95 -15.91 -20.34
C TRP A 86 -6.38 -15.63 -20.78
N LEU A 87 -7.09 -16.62 -21.32
CA LEU A 87 -8.47 -16.45 -21.78
C LEU A 87 -9.50 -16.47 -20.63
N ARG A 88 -9.19 -17.17 -19.52
CA ARG A 88 -10.11 -17.29 -18.37
C ARG A 88 -10.30 -15.99 -17.61
N GLY A 89 -9.24 -15.18 -17.47
CA GLY A 89 -9.29 -13.91 -16.74
C GLY A 89 -10.28 -12.90 -17.35
N PRO A 90 -10.17 -12.58 -18.65
CA PRO A 90 -11.12 -11.72 -19.35
C PRO A 90 -12.52 -12.33 -19.41
N PHE A 91 -12.65 -13.65 -19.60
CA PHE A 91 -13.96 -14.28 -19.68
C PHE A 91 -14.77 -14.13 -18.38
N ILE A 92 -14.10 -14.20 -17.22
CA ILE A 92 -14.73 -13.99 -15.93
C ILE A 92 -14.88 -12.50 -15.63
N GLY A 93 -13.86 -11.67 -15.91
CA GLY A 93 -13.86 -10.25 -15.56
C GLY A 93 -14.69 -9.35 -16.47
N PHE A 94 -14.79 -9.65 -17.77
CA PHE A 94 -15.49 -8.83 -18.76
C PHE A 94 -17.00 -8.65 -18.47
N PRO A 95 -17.78 -9.70 -18.16
CA PRO A 95 -19.21 -9.53 -17.87
C PRO A 95 -19.49 -8.76 -16.57
N PHE A 96 -18.60 -8.82 -15.56
CA PHE A 96 -18.77 -8.08 -14.31
C PHE A 96 -18.16 -6.67 -14.35
N GLY A 97 -17.10 -6.46 -15.15
CA GLY A 97 -16.41 -5.18 -15.29
C GLY A 97 -17.00 -4.24 -16.36
N ALA A 98 -17.87 -4.75 -17.24
CA ALA A 98 -18.61 -3.94 -18.20
C ALA A 98 -19.92 -3.36 -17.65
N ILE A 99 -20.22 -3.59 -16.36
CA ILE A 99 -21.32 -2.94 -15.65
C ILE A 99 -20.80 -1.56 -15.17
N PRO A 100 -21.34 -0.45 -15.67
CA PRO A 100 -20.93 0.90 -15.24
C PRO A 100 -21.34 1.20 -13.80
#